data_AF-A0A8T4T792-F1
#
_entry.id   AF-A0A8T4T792-F1
#
_cell.length_a   1.000
_cell.length_b   1.000
_cell.length_c   1.000
_cell.angle_alpha   90.00
_cell.angle_beta   90.00
_cell.angle_gamma   90.00
#
_symmetry.space_group_name_H-M   'P 1'
#
loop_
_entity.id
_entity.type
_entity.pdbx_description
1 polymer ?
#
loop_
_entity_poly.entity_id
_entity_poly.type
_entity_poly.pdbx_seq_one_letter_code
_entity_poly.pdbx_strand_id
1 'polypeptide(L)'
;MADVIIGKGNLEGKGVYAARDFRRGGIVIKYALKRLTKKQYDALPASEKQFTHTHHGIIYLYSSPERYVNHSNVPNTTQDLENQCDIALRDIKKGDMITTDATKDDVS
;
A
#
# COMPACT_ATOMS: atom_id res chain seq x y z
N MET A 1 -4.52 -12.94 13.99
CA MET A 1 -3.13 -12.46 13.82
C MET A 1 -3.07 -11.63 12.56
N ALA A 2 -2.32 -10.54 12.55
CA ALA A 2 -2.15 -9.73 11.34
C ALA A 2 -1.27 -10.47 10.32
N ASP A 3 -1.59 -10.36 9.04
CA ASP A 3 -0.84 -10.98 7.93
C ASP A 3 0.47 -10.23 7.63
N VAL A 4 0.52 -8.95 8.01
CA VAL A 4 1.69 -8.08 7.90
C VAL A 4 1.90 -7.29 9.20
N ILE A 5 3.11 -6.78 9.41
CA ILE A 5 3.49 -5.92 10.53
C ILE A 5 4.22 -4.68 10.03
N ILE A 6 4.23 -3.61 10.85
CA ILE A 6 4.97 -2.38 10.57
C ILE A 6 6.32 -2.45 11.28
N GLY A 7 7.39 -2.23 10.51
CA GLY A 7 8.75 -2.10 10.99
C GLY A 7 9.38 -0.79 10.52
N LYS A 8 10.72 -0.74 10.51
CA LYS A 8 11.48 0.41 9.98
C LYS A 8 11.45 0.43 8.45
N GLY A 9 11.51 1.60 7.84
CA GLY A 9 11.61 1.74 6.38
C GLY A 9 11.72 3.19 5.94
N ASN A 10 11.45 3.46 4.66
CA ASN A 10 11.72 4.76 4.05
C ASN A 10 10.53 5.72 4.11
N LEU A 11 9.29 5.22 4.21
CA LEU A 11 8.09 6.06 4.28
C LEU A 11 7.82 6.46 5.74
N GLU A 12 8.15 7.71 6.09
CA GLU A 12 8.11 8.21 7.48
C GLU A 12 8.88 7.33 8.49
N GLY A 13 9.98 6.73 8.05
CA GLY A 13 10.74 5.80 8.90
C GLY A 13 10.08 4.42 9.05
N LYS A 14 9.00 4.13 8.33
CA LYS A 14 8.22 2.89 8.41
C LYS A 14 8.31 2.06 7.13
N GLY A 15 8.03 0.77 7.29
CA GLY A 15 7.89 -0.19 6.20
C GLY A 15 6.97 -1.33 6.61
N VAL A 16 6.32 -1.97 5.65
CA VAL A 16 5.49 -3.15 5.88
C VAL A 16 6.29 -4.42 5.68
N TYR A 17 6.09 -5.41 6.55
CA TYR A 17 6.78 -6.69 6.51
C TYR A 17 5.79 -7.85 6.64
N ALA A 18 6.08 -8.95 5.96
CA ALA A 18 5.31 -10.18 6.02
C ALA A 18 5.33 -10.79 7.43
N ALA A 19 4.17 -10.99 8.05
CA ALA A 19 4.05 -11.65 9.35
C ALA A 19 3.95 -13.19 9.23
N ARG A 20 3.73 -13.68 8.02
CA ARG A 20 3.67 -15.08 7.61
C ARG A 20 4.18 -15.24 6.18
N ASP A 21 4.30 -16.49 5.72
CA ASP A 21 4.57 -16.78 4.32
C ASP A 21 3.34 -16.47 3.44
N PHE A 22 3.61 -16.00 2.22
CA PHE A 22 2.62 -15.85 1.14
C PHE A 22 3.07 -16.63 -0.08
N ARG A 23 2.11 -17.25 -0.76
CA ARG A 23 2.35 -17.83 -2.09
C ARG A 23 2.13 -16.78 -3.16
N ARG A 24 2.82 -16.92 -4.29
CA ARG A 24 2.55 -16.15 -5.52
C ARG A 24 1.05 -16.15 -5.85
N GLY A 25 0.52 -14.98 -6.22
CA GLY A 25 -0.90 -14.74 -6.50
C GLY A 25 -1.78 -14.59 -5.26
N GLY A 26 -1.24 -14.79 -4.05
CA GLY A 26 -1.97 -14.58 -2.81
C GLY A 26 -2.15 -13.10 -2.48
N ILE A 27 -3.26 -12.77 -1.84
CA ILE A 27 -3.49 -11.43 -1.27
C ILE A 27 -2.56 -11.23 -0.08
N VAL A 28 -1.79 -10.14 -0.11
CA VAL A 28 -0.84 -9.75 0.93
C VAL A 28 -1.44 -8.71 1.86
N ILE A 29 -2.02 -7.65 1.29
CA ILE A 29 -2.67 -6.57 2.02
C ILE A 29 -4.00 -6.28 1.35
N LYS A 30 -5.10 -6.25 2.13
CA LYS A 30 -6.36 -5.66 1.68
C LYS A 30 -6.39 -4.21 2.13
N TYR A 31 -6.71 -3.30 1.21
CA TYR A 31 -6.73 -1.89 1.51
C TYR A 31 -8.01 -1.50 2.22
N ALA A 32 -7.91 -0.57 3.15
CA ALA A 32 -9.03 0.11 3.77
C ALA A 32 -9.07 1.56 3.26
N LEU A 33 -9.19 1.71 1.94
CA LEU A 33 -9.14 3.01 1.29
C LEU A 33 -10.34 3.88 1.65
N LYS A 34 -10.07 5.13 2.01
CA LYS A 34 -11.12 6.13 2.24
C LYS A 34 -11.24 7.05 1.03
N ARG A 35 -12.38 7.00 0.34
CA ARG A 35 -12.72 7.96 -0.72
C ARG A 35 -12.80 9.37 -0.14
N LEU A 36 -12.20 10.34 -0.83
CA LEU A 36 -12.23 11.75 -0.47
C LEU A 36 -12.88 12.58 -1.57
N THR A 37 -13.72 13.52 -1.15
CA THR A 37 -14.09 14.67 -1.98
C THR A 37 -12.93 15.66 -2.02
N LYS A 38 -12.91 16.55 -3.03
CA LYS A 38 -11.92 17.63 -3.13
C LYS A 38 -11.85 18.47 -1.84
N LYS A 39 -13.00 18.83 -1.26
CA LYS A 39 -13.07 19.55 0.02
C LYS A 39 -12.43 18.78 1.18
N GLN A 40 -12.66 17.48 1.27
CA GLN A 40 -12.03 16.64 2.31
C GLN A 40 -10.53 16.53 2.11
N TYR A 41 -10.07 16.36 0.87
CA TYR A 41 -8.65 16.35 0.52
C TYR A 41 -7.97 17.69 0.88
N ASP A 42 -8.57 18.82 0.50
CA ASP A 42 -7.99 20.14 0.75
C ASP A 42 -7.84 20.43 2.26
N ALA A 43 -8.79 19.93 3.06
CA ALA A 43 -8.79 20.02 4.51
C ALA A 43 -7.82 19.05 5.22
N LEU A 44 -7.19 18.10 4.51
CA LEU A 44 -6.23 17.20 5.13
C LEU A 44 -4.96 17.96 5.58
N PRO A 45 -4.37 17.56 6.72
CA PRO A 45 -3.01 17.96 7.06
C PRO A 45 -2.02 17.57 5.96
N ALA A 46 -0.95 18.35 5.78
CA ALA A 46 0.08 18.07 4.78
C ALA A 46 0.70 16.66 4.96
N SER A 47 0.85 16.21 6.21
CA SER A 47 1.34 14.86 6.54
C SER A 47 0.41 13.73 6.09
N GLU A 48 -0.89 13.98 5.91
CA GLU A 48 -1.82 12.97 5.41
C GLU A 48 -1.94 13.01 3.88
N LYS A 49 -1.71 14.18 3.25
CA LYS A 49 -1.80 14.32 1.78
C LYS A 49 -0.80 13.44 1.04
N GLN A 50 0.37 13.17 1.63
CA GLN A 50 1.37 12.26 1.03
C GLN A 50 0.89 10.80 0.93
N PHE A 51 -0.17 10.43 1.67
CA PHE A 51 -0.76 9.08 1.66
C PHE A 51 -2.05 9.02 0.83
N THR A 52 -2.24 9.99 -0.06
CA THR A 52 -3.38 10.01 -0.97
C THR A 52 -2.94 9.72 -2.39
N HIS A 53 -3.76 8.93 -3.08
CA HIS A 53 -3.56 8.57 -4.48
C HIS A 53 -4.88 8.66 -5.23
N THR A 54 -4.81 8.94 -6.52
CA THR A 54 -5.97 9.09 -7.40
C THR A 54 -6.09 7.87 -8.30
N HIS A 55 -7.21 7.16 -8.17
CA HIS A 55 -7.56 6.03 -9.03
C HIS A 55 -8.80 6.37 -9.82
N HIS A 56 -8.72 6.38 -11.14
CA HIS A 56 -9.84 6.62 -12.05
C HIS A 56 -10.62 7.90 -11.68
N GLY A 57 -9.89 8.98 -11.42
CA GLY A 57 -10.42 10.28 -11.02
C GLY A 57 -10.95 10.39 -9.58
N ILE A 58 -10.83 9.34 -8.76
CA ILE A 58 -11.26 9.35 -7.36
C ILE A 58 -10.02 9.43 -6.45
N ILE A 59 -10.00 10.43 -5.56
CA ILE A 59 -8.95 10.57 -4.55
C ILE A 59 -9.23 9.61 -3.40
N TYR A 60 -8.26 8.78 -3.06
CA TYR A 60 -8.29 7.87 -1.92
C TYR A 60 -7.21 8.23 -0.91
N LEU A 61 -7.53 8.15 0.38
CA LEU A 61 -6.57 8.12 1.47
C LEU A 61 -6.29 6.67 1.86
N TYR A 62 -5.02 6.29 1.82
CA TYR A 62 -4.56 4.96 2.20
C TYR A 62 -4.47 4.87 3.71
N SER A 63 -4.95 3.77 4.30
CA SER A 63 -4.87 3.54 5.75
C SER A 63 -3.59 2.79 6.11
N SER A 64 -3.36 2.59 7.41
CA SER A 64 -2.32 1.67 7.86
C SER A 64 -2.85 0.23 7.80
N PRO A 65 -2.07 -0.76 7.31
CA PRO A 65 -0.64 -0.68 7.00
C PRO A 65 -0.30 -0.27 5.55
N GLU A 66 -1.25 -0.28 4.61
CA GLU A 66 -1.00 -0.14 3.17
C GLU A 66 -0.27 1.16 2.78
N ARG A 67 -0.49 2.26 3.51
CA ARG A 67 0.19 3.55 3.28
C ARG A 67 1.72 3.51 3.49
N TYR A 68 2.23 2.46 4.14
CA TYR A 68 3.65 2.30 4.47
C TYR A 68 4.33 1.21 3.61
N VAL A 69 3.68 0.75 2.53
CA VAL A 69 4.32 -0.15 1.57
C VAL A 69 5.34 0.64 0.77
N ASN A 70 6.61 0.24 0.85
CA ASN A 70 7.68 1.01 0.23
C ASN A 70 7.79 0.71 -1.28
N HIS A 71 8.23 1.72 -2.03
CA HIS A 71 8.53 1.57 -3.46
C HIS A 71 9.76 0.69 -3.73
N SER A 72 9.71 -0.12 -4.79
CA SER A 72 10.85 -0.80 -5.38
C SER A 72 10.68 -0.97 -6.89
N ASN A 73 11.78 -0.86 -7.65
CA ASN A 73 11.81 -1.19 -9.09
C ASN A 73 11.70 -2.70 -9.37
N VAL A 74 11.90 -3.55 -8.36
CA VAL A 74 11.74 -5.01 -8.44
C VAL A 74 10.84 -5.48 -7.30
N PRO A 75 9.56 -5.06 -7.30
CA PRO A 75 8.67 -5.27 -6.16
C PRO A 75 8.34 -6.75 -5.96
N ASN A 76 7.87 -7.09 -4.76
CA ASN A 76 7.31 -8.41 -4.49
C ASN A 76 5.79 -8.45 -4.51
N THR A 77 5.13 -7.29 -4.58
CA THR A 77 3.70 -7.18 -4.82
C THR A 77 3.36 -6.33 -6.04
N THR A 78 2.15 -6.51 -6.54
CA THR A 78 1.50 -5.61 -7.49
C THR A 78 0.15 -5.20 -6.92
N GLN A 79 -0.28 -4.01 -7.27
CA GLN A 79 -1.55 -3.48 -6.83
C GLN A 79 -2.66 -3.98 -7.74
N ASP A 80 -3.75 -4.40 -7.13
CA ASP A 80 -5.03 -4.66 -7.76
C ASP A 80 -6.02 -3.63 -7.22
N LEU A 81 -6.15 -2.53 -7.95
CA LEU A 81 -6.98 -1.39 -7.55
C LEU A 81 -8.48 -1.68 -7.67
N GLU A 82 -8.87 -2.62 -8.53
CA GLU A 82 -10.25 -3.08 -8.67
C GLU A 82 -10.70 -3.85 -7.42
N ASN A 83 -9.85 -4.76 -6.93
CA ASN A 83 -10.11 -5.54 -5.71
C ASN A 83 -9.54 -4.88 -4.44
N GLN A 84 -8.93 -3.71 -4.57
CA GLN A 84 -8.34 -2.91 -3.51
C GLN A 84 -7.36 -3.71 -2.63
N CYS A 85 -6.35 -4.30 -3.25
CA CYS A 85 -5.36 -5.11 -2.52
C CYS A 85 -3.99 -5.16 -3.19
N ASP A 86 -2.98 -5.58 -2.43
CA ASP A 86 -1.70 -6.03 -2.95
C ASP A 86 -1.71 -7.55 -3.17
N ILE A 87 -1.26 -7.97 -4.35
CA ILE A 87 -1.11 -9.37 -4.75
C ILE A 87 0.37 -9.72 -4.83
N ALA A 88 0.76 -10.86 -4.26
CA ALA A 88 2.12 -11.36 -4.30
C ALA A 88 2.56 -11.73 -5.74
N LEU A 89 3.61 -11.08 -6.27
CA LEU A 89 4.19 -11.40 -7.58
C LEU A 89 5.02 -12.68 -7.57
N ARG A 90 5.48 -13.09 -6.38
CA ARG A 90 6.29 -14.28 -6.09
C ARG A 90 5.96 -14.79 -4.69
N ASP A 91 6.53 -15.91 -4.30
CA ASP A 91 6.48 -16.33 -2.89
C ASP A 91 7.21 -15.30 -2.02
N ILE A 92 6.63 -14.99 -0.86
CA ILE A 92 7.15 -14.03 0.12
C ILE A 92 7.29 -14.75 1.44
N LYS A 93 8.45 -14.65 2.08
CA LYS A 93 8.72 -15.30 3.37
C LYS A 93 8.37 -14.40 4.53
N LYS A 94 7.97 -15.00 5.65
CA LYS A 94 7.82 -14.27 6.92
C LYS A 94 9.10 -13.47 7.20
N GLY A 95 8.95 -12.18 7.46
CA GLY A 95 10.05 -11.25 7.72
C GLY A 95 10.51 -10.47 6.49
N ASP A 96 10.10 -10.84 5.28
CA ASP A 96 10.39 -10.05 4.07
C ASP A 96 9.66 -8.70 4.12
N MET A 97 10.32 -7.63 3.67
CA MET A 97 9.66 -6.35 3.43
C MET A 97 8.70 -6.47 2.25
N ILE A 98 7.48 -5.94 2.39
CA ILE A 98 6.52 -5.82 1.30
C ILE A 98 6.84 -4.55 0.51
N THR A 99 7.00 -4.69 -0.81
CA THR A 99 7.31 -3.58 -1.71
C THR A 99 6.46 -3.64 -2.97
N THR A 100 6.03 -2.47 -3.44
CA THR A 100 5.25 -2.28 -4.66
C THR A 100 5.95 -1.32 -5.61
N ASP A 101 5.49 -1.24 -6.86
CA ASP A 101 5.86 -0.19 -7.79
C ASP A 101 4.95 1.03 -7.60
N ALA A 102 5.30 1.90 -6.65
CA ALA A 102 4.53 3.10 -6.32
C ALA A 102 4.30 4.08 -7.50
N THR A 103 5.00 3.93 -8.63
CA THR A 103 4.72 4.75 -9.83
C THR A 103 3.35 4.42 -10.45
N LYS A 104 2.74 3.31 -10.03
CA LYS A 104 1.43 2.83 -10.47
C LYS A 104 0.30 3.17 -9.49
N ASP A 105 0.61 3.91 -8.42
CA ASP A 105 -0.38 4.30 -7.42
C ASP A 105 -1.35 5.34 -7.97
N ASP A 106 -0.95 6.18 -8.92
CA ASP A 106 -1.83 7.19 -9.51
C ASP A 106 -2.20 6.78 -10.94
N VAL A 107 -3.48 6.46 -11.17
CA VAL A 107 -4.00 6.02 -12.46
C VAL A 107 -5.18 6.90 -12.85
N SER A 108 -5.06 7.57 -14.01
CA SER A 108 -6.09 8.45 -14.57
C SER A 108 -7.28 7.69 -15.13
#